data_AF-A0A8I1NJL0-F1
#
_entry.id   AF-A0A8I1NJL0-F1
#
_cell.length_a   1.000
_cell.length_b   1.000
_cell.length_c   1.000
_cell.angle_alpha   90.00
_cell.angle_beta   90.00
_cell.angle_gamma   90.00
#
_symmetry.space_group_name_H-M   'P 1'
#
loop_
_entity.id
_entity.type
_entity.pdbx_description
1 polymer ?
#
loop_
_entity_poly.entity_id
_entity_poly.type
_entity_poly.pdbx_seq_one_letter_code
_entity_poly.pdbx_strand_id
1 'polypeptide(L)'
;MVFNILVTNDDDHLRNHAFLYDEKAEGWRLSPLYDVVPKPQAAQERMLHLSVGPQGRVARLDNALAGAGRFGLLPPDAAAIVDHVVRAVRSWRDTFERLGVSTRDCGRVSSAFRRAGDIGMREVERHL
;
A
#
# COMPACT_ATOMS: atom_id res chain seq x y z
N MET A 1 1.90 -0.69 4.48
CA MET A 1 0.44 -0.89 4.63
C MET A 1 -0.39 -0.35 3.46
N VAL A 2 -0.62 0.97 3.31
CA VAL A 2 -1.48 1.53 2.23
C VAL A 2 -1.01 1.11 0.83
N PHE A 3 0.30 1.09 0.62
CA PHE A 3 0.91 0.57 -0.60
C PHE A 3 0.49 -0.90 -0.86
N ASN A 4 0.57 -1.78 0.15
CA ASN A 4 0.15 -3.19 0.03
C ASN A 4 -1.33 -3.33 -0.33
N ILE A 5 -2.19 -2.46 0.21
CA ILE A 5 -3.62 -2.41 -0.16
C ILE A 5 -3.79 -2.16 -1.66
N LEU A 6 -2.99 -1.25 -2.23
CA LEU A 6 -3.08 -0.84 -3.62
C LEU A 6 -2.46 -1.83 -4.60
N VAL A 7 -1.37 -2.51 -4.21
CA VAL A 7 -0.66 -3.46 -5.09
C VAL A 7 -0.98 -4.92 -4.82
N THR A 8 -1.88 -5.21 -3.88
CA THR A 8 -2.25 -6.58 -3.49
C THR A 8 -1.04 -7.39 -3.03
N ASN A 9 -0.25 -6.78 -2.16
CA ASN A 9 0.83 -7.47 -1.45
C ASN A 9 0.23 -8.08 -0.16
N ASP A 10 -0.37 -9.27 -0.27
CA ASP A 10 -1.09 -9.92 0.83
C ASP A 10 -0.19 -10.77 1.75
N ASP A 11 1.08 -10.94 1.41
CA ASP A 11 2.06 -11.73 2.16
C ASP A 11 3.06 -10.87 2.97
N ASP A 12 2.68 -9.64 3.33
CA ASP A 12 3.51 -8.74 4.14
C ASP A 12 3.51 -9.12 5.63
N HIS A 13 4.20 -10.21 5.97
CA HIS A 13 4.35 -10.70 7.33
C HIS A 13 5.52 -10.04 8.07
N LEU A 14 5.60 -10.22 9.40
CA LEU A 14 6.60 -9.52 10.24
C LEU A 14 8.07 -9.78 9.85
N ARG A 15 8.38 -10.87 9.15
CA ARG A 15 9.74 -11.13 8.63
C ARG A 15 10.11 -10.28 7.40
N ASN A 16 9.14 -9.58 6.80
CA ASN A 16 9.34 -8.63 5.70
C ASN A 16 9.61 -7.21 6.20
N HIS A 17 9.79 -7.06 7.52
CA HIS A 17 10.17 -5.82 8.17
C HIS A 17 11.50 -6.04 8.89
N ALA A 18 12.54 -5.34 8.44
CA ALA A 18 13.85 -5.37 9.07
C ALA A 18 14.28 -3.97 9.52
N PHE A 19 15.17 -3.94 10.49
CA PHE A 19 15.85 -2.74 10.94
C PHE A 19 17.33 -2.84 10.56
N LEU A 20 17.89 -1.72 10.12
CA LEU A 20 19.32 -1.59 9.87
C LEU A 20 19.91 -0.74 10.99
N TYR A 21 21.05 -1.16 11.52
CA TYR A 21 21.85 -0.32 12.39
C TYR A 21 22.58 0.70 11.54
N ASP A 22 22.37 1.99 11.84
CA ASP A 22 23.05 3.10 11.23
C ASP A 22 24.20 3.53 12.14
N GLU A 23 25.43 3.17 11.76
CA GLU A 23 26.63 3.48 12.54
C GLU A 23 26.86 4.98 12.71
N LYS A 24 26.46 5.80 11.72
CA LYS A 24 26.68 7.26 11.79
C LYS A 24 25.71 7.94 12.73
N ALA A 25 24.46 7.46 12.77
CA ALA A 25 23.43 7.96 13.67
C ALA A 25 23.43 7.24 15.04
N GLU A 26 24.32 6.25 15.23
CA GLU A 26 24.40 5.39 16.42
C GLU A 26 23.03 4.83 16.82
N GLY A 27 22.25 4.35 15.84
CA GLY A 27 20.85 3.99 16.08
C GLY A 27 20.25 3.06 15.04
N TRP A 28 19.08 2.51 15.36
CA TRP A 28 18.32 1.67 14.45
C TRP A 28 17.37 2.50 13.60
N ARG A 29 17.30 2.18 12.31
CA ARG A 29 16.29 2.71 11.40
C ARG A 29 15.60 1.58 10.65
N LEU A 30 14.43 1.85 10.10
CA LEU A 30 13.77 0.90 9.22
C LEU A 30 14.64 0.66 7.97
N SER A 31 14.72 -0.60 7.54
CA SER A 31 15.28 -0.96 6.25
C SER A 31 14.46 -0.37 5.10
N PRO A 32 15.05 -0.19 3.90
CA PRO A 32 14.26 0.00 2.70
C PRO A 32 13.28 -1.17 2.51
N LEU A 33 12.15 -0.90 1.86
CA LEU A 33 11.16 -1.92 1.54
C LEU A 33 11.76 -3.04 0.67
N TYR A 34 11.49 -4.30 1.02
CA TYR A 34 11.92 -5.49 0.28
C TYR A 34 10.81 -6.53 0.22
N ASP A 35 11.00 -7.55 -0.63
CA ASP A 35 10.08 -8.68 -0.82
C ASP A 35 8.61 -8.28 -1.05
N VAL A 36 8.41 -7.42 -2.04
CA VAL A 36 7.09 -6.94 -2.45
C VAL A 36 6.73 -7.58 -3.77
N VAL A 37 5.65 -8.37 -3.77
CA VAL A 37 5.16 -9.05 -4.97
C VAL A 37 3.71 -8.65 -5.21
N PRO A 38 3.40 -7.90 -6.28
CA PRO A 38 2.01 -7.67 -6.68
C PRO A 38 1.37 -9.00 -7.06
N LYS A 39 0.32 -9.40 -6.34
CA LYS A 39 -0.37 -10.68 -6.58
C LYS A 39 -1.67 -10.46 -7.35
N PRO A 40 -1.74 -10.88 -8.63
CA PRO A 40 -2.95 -10.73 -9.43
C PRO A 40 -4.07 -11.62 -8.87
N GLN A 41 -5.27 -11.07 -8.70
CA GLN A 41 -6.40 -11.82 -8.14
C GLN A 41 -7.73 -11.33 -8.71
N ALA A 42 -8.70 -12.24 -8.86
CA ALA A 42 -10.04 -11.92 -9.37
C ALA A 42 -11.00 -11.39 -8.29
N ALA A 43 -10.77 -11.75 -7.02
CA ALA A 43 -11.62 -11.31 -5.91
C ALA A 43 -11.52 -9.79 -5.70
N GLN A 44 -12.68 -9.17 -5.47
CA GLN A 44 -12.80 -7.74 -5.19
C GLN A 44 -12.46 -7.42 -3.73
N GLU A 45 -12.98 -8.23 -2.81
CA GLU A 45 -12.61 -8.21 -1.41
C GLU A 45 -11.28 -8.96 -1.22
N ARG A 46 -10.35 -8.31 -0.52
CA ARG A 46 -9.00 -8.80 -0.30
C ARG A 46 -8.61 -8.54 1.15
N MET A 47 -7.79 -9.41 1.70
CA MET A 47 -7.27 -9.31 3.06
C MET A 47 -5.74 -9.20 2.99
N LEU A 48 -5.14 -8.40 3.87
CA LEU A 48 -3.69 -8.38 4.06
C LEU A 48 -3.27 -9.36 5.15
N HIS A 49 -1.96 -9.61 5.27
CA HIS A 49 -1.41 -10.42 6.34
C HIS A 49 -1.66 -9.78 7.73
N LEU A 50 -1.34 -8.49 7.87
CA LEU A 50 -1.50 -7.71 9.10
C LEU A 50 -2.80 -6.89 9.10
N SER A 51 -3.32 -6.60 10.28
CA SER A 51 -4.50 -5.73 10.44
C SER A 51 -4.17 -4.29 10.06
N VAL A 52 -5.11 -3.62 9.38
CA VAL A 52 -4.91 -2.25 8.88
C VAL A 52 -5.81 -1.21 9.54
N GLY A 53 -6.88 -1.65 10.20
CA GLY A 53 -7.85 -0.75 10.81
C GLY A 53 -8.90 -1.48 11.65
N PRO A 54 -9.99 -0.81 12.05
CA PRO A 54 -11.06 -1.38 12.85
C PRO A 54 -11.71 -2.64 12.24
N GLN A 55 -11.70 -2.77 10.92
CA GLN A 55 -12.21 -3.95 10.21
C GLN A 55 -11.13 -5.04 10.04
N GLY A 56 -10.08 -5.02 10.88
CA GLY A 56 -9.00 -5.99 10.86
C GLY A 56 -8.18 -5.92 9.57
N ARG A 57 -8.05 -7.06 8.89
CA ARG A 57 -7.20 -7.26 7.70
C ARG A 57 -7.83 -6.80 6.38
N VAL A 58 -9.07 -6.31 6.40
CA VAL A 58 -9.78 -5.88 5.18
C VAL A 58 -8.97 -4.81 4.45
N ALA A 59 -8.51 -5.12 3.24
CA ALA A 59 -7.62 -4.28 2.45
C ALA A 59 -8.42 -3.16 1.77
N ARG A 60 -8.76 -2.11 2.51
CA ARG A 60 -9.44 -0.92 1.98
C ARG A 60 -8.85 0.36 2.58
N LEU A 61 -8.88 1.44 1.80
CA LEU A 61 -8.33 2.74 2.16
C LEU A 61 -9.13 3.40 3.29
N ASP A 62 -10.46 3.26 3.25
CA ASP A 62 -11.37 3.73 4.30
C ASP A 62 -11.11 3.03 5.65
N ASN A 63 -10.86 1.72 5.64
CA ASN A 63 -10.48 0.97 6.83
C ASN A 63 -9.12 1.43 7.39
N ALA A 64 -8.12 1.62 6.53
CA ALA A 64 -6.81 2.14 6.93
C ALA A 64 -6.91 3.54 7.55
N LEU A 65 -7.68 4.44 6.92
CA LEU A 65 -7.91 5.79 7.42
C LEU A 65 -8.58 5.78 8.81
N ALA A 66 -9.59 4.95 9.00
CA ALA A 66 -10.26 4.79 10.29
C ALA A 66 -9.32 4.26 11.41
N GLY A 67 -8.19 3.66 11.05
CA GLY A 67 -7.15 3.22 11.97
C GLY A 67 -6.09 4.28 12.30
N ALA A 68 -6.06 5.41 11.59
CA ALA A 68 -4.97 6.38 11.60
C ALA A 68 -4.61 6.91 13.00
N GLY A 69 -5.61 7.11 13.88
CA GLY A 69 -5.39 7.59 15.24
C GLY A 69 -4.48 6.69 16.08
N ARG A 70 -4.39 5.38 15.78
CA ARG A 70 -3.45 4.46 16.44
C ARG A 70 -1.99 4.77 16.15
N PHE A 71 -1.72 5.51 15.08
CA PHE A 71 -0.40 5.95 14.66
C PHE A 71 -0.12 7.41 15.02
N GLY A 72 -1.00 8.04 15.82
CA GLY A 72 -0.86 9.45 16.21
C GLY A 72 -1.12 10.44 15.07
N LEU A 73 -1.80 10.01 14.00
CA LEU A 73 -2.11 10.86 12.85
C LEU A 73 -3.52 11.43 12.96
N LEU A 74 -3.67 12.72 12.62
CA LEU A 74 -4.97 13.33 12.41
C LEU A 74 -5.57 12.85 11.08
N PRO A 75 -6.91 12.87 10.92
CA PRO A 75 -7.54 12.43 9.67
C PRO A 75 -7.02 13.15 8.41
N PRO A 76 -6.80 14.48 8.40
CA PRO A 76 -6.27 15.16 7.22
C PRO A 76 -4.84 14.73 6.85
N ASP A 77 -3.96 14.56 7.85
CA ASP A 77 -2.58 14.12 7.62
C ASP A 77 -2.54 12.70 7.06
N ALA A 78 -3.36 11.81 7.63
CA ALA A 78 -3.48 10.44 7.15
C ALA A 78 -4.06 10.39 5.73
N ALA A 79 -5.06 11.22 5.43
CA ALA A 79 -5.65 11.32 4.10
C ALA A 79 -4.63 11.81 3.06
N ALA A 80 -3.83 12.83 3.40
CA ALA A 80 -2.76 13.33 2.53
C ALA A 80 -1.69 12.25 2.24
N ILE A 81 -1.31 11.45 3.24
CA ILE A 81 -0.40 10.31 3.04
C ILE A 81 -1.02 9.28 2.10
N VAL A 82 -2.30 8.92 2.29
CA VAL A 82 -2.99 7.97 1.42
C VAL A 82 -3.06 8.50 -0.02
N ASP A 83 -3.43 9.76 -0.23
CA ASP A 83 -3.50 10.38 -1.55
C ASP A 83 -2.14 10.38 -2.25
N HIS A 84 -1.06 10.73 -1.54
CA HIS A 84 0.29 10.67 -2.08
C HIS A 84 0.64 9.25 -2.58
N VAL A 85 0.40 8.21 -1.77
CA VAL A 85 0.68 6.82 -2.17
C VAL A 85 -0.20 6.40 -3.36
N VAL A 86 -1.48 6.78 -3.38
CA VAL A 86 -2.40 6.51 -4.49
C VAL A 86 -1.88 7.14 -5.78
N ARG A 87 -1.46 8.41 -5.75
CA ARG A 87 -0.90 9.10 -6.93
C ARG A 87 0.36 8.41 -7.45
N ALA A 88 1.26 8.00 -6.55
CA ALA A 88 2.46 7.27 -6.94
C ALA A 88 2.10 5.94 -7.62
N VAL A 89 1.24 5.12 -6.99
CA VAL A 89 0.86 3.80 -7.53
C VAL A 89 0.04 3.91 -8.82
N ARG A 90 -0.76 4.96 -9.03
CA ARG A 90 -1.48 5.17 -10.30
C ARG A 90 -0.57 5.17 -11.53
N SER A 91 0.70 5.56 -11.36
CA SER A 91 1.69 5.60 -12.44
C SER A 91 2.43 4.26 -12.67
N TRP A 92 2.01 3.18 -12.01
CA TRP A 92 2.72 1.88 -12.03
C TRP A 92 2.98 1.37 -13.45
N ARG A 93 1.98 1.47 -14.34
CA ARG A 93 2.06 0.95 -15.71
C ARG A 93 3.12 1.70 -16.51
N ASP A 94 3.06 3.03 -16.50
CA ASP A 94 4.04 3.86 -17.19
C ASP A 94 5.45 3.59 -16.66
N THR A 95 5.58 3.39 -15.35
CA THR A 95 6.86 3.05 -14.72
C THR A 95 7.39 1.71 -15.20
N PHE A 96 6.54 0.67 -15.26
CA PHE A 96 6.91 -0.65 -15.75
C PHE A 96 7.31 -0.61 -17.22
N GLU A 97 6.54 0.07 -18.06
CA GLU A 97 6.80 0.20 -19.49
C GLU A 97 8.10 0.99 -19.75
N ARG A 98 8.38 2.07 -19.00
CA ARG A 98 9.68 2.78 -19.07
C ARG A 98 10.87 1.92 -18.65
N LEU A 99 10.67 0.93 -17.78
CA LEU A 99 11.69 -0.02 -17.35
C LEU A 99 11.80 -1.24 -18.29
N GLY A 100 11.08 -1.24 -19.40
CA GLY A 100 11.16 -2.30 -20.42
C GLY A 100 10.29 -3.53 -20.13
N VAL A 101 9.36 -3.46 -19.18
CA VAL A 101 8.39 -4.54 -18.97
C VAL A 101 7.41 -4.58 -20.15
N SER A 102 7.22 -5.77 -20.72
CA SER A 102 6.35 -5.93 -21.88
C SER A 102 4.90 -5.59 -21.55
N THR A 103 4.15 -5.05 -22.53
CA THR A 103 2.71 -4.79 -22.37
C THR A 103 1.95 -6.06 -21.96
N ARG A 104 2.39 -7.24 -22.43
CA ARG A 104 1.85 -8.54 -22.05
C ARG A 104 2.01 -8.81 -20.55
N ASP A 105 3.20 -8.59 -20.00
CA ASP A 105 3.47 -8.82 -18.58
C ASP A 105 2.81 -7.77 -17.70
N CYS A 106 2.78 -6.50 -18.12
CA CYS A 106 1.94 -5.47 -17.50
C CYS A 106 0.46 -5.89 -17.48
N GLY A 107 -0.04 -6.52 -18.55
CA GLY A 107 -1.37 -7.10 -18.60
C GLY A 107 -1.58 -8.19 -17.54
N ARG A 108 -0.63 -9.12 -17.41
CA ARG A 108 -0.68 -10.23 -16.45
C ARG A 108 -0.77 -9.76 -15.01
N VAL A 109 -0.06 -8.69 -14.65
CA VAL A 109 -0.04 -8.18 -13.27
C VAL A 109 -1.11 -7.13 -12.97
N SER A 110 -1.84 -6.66 -13.99
CA SER A 110 -2.73 -5.50 -13.88
C SER A 110 -3.78 -5.60 -12.78
N SER A 111 -4.33 -6.79 -12.53
CA SER A 111 -5.37 -6.99 -11.50
C SER A 111 -4.81 -6.95 -10.06
N ALA A 112 -3.49 -6.96 -9.88
CA ALA A 112 -2.85 -6.70 -8.59
C ALA A 112 -2.94 -5.22 -8.20
N PHE A 113 -2.91 -4.31 -9.19
CA PHE A 113 -2.98 -2.88 -8.98
C PHE A 113 -4.43 -2.40 -8.93
N ARG A 114 -4.91 -2.10 -7.73
CA ARG A 114 -6.32 -1.80 -7.48
C ARG A 114 -6.63 -0.34 -7.73
N ARG A 115 -7.82 -0.07 -8.29
CA ARG A 115 -8.31 1.29 -8.47
C ARG A 115 -8.78 1.84 -7.13
N ALA A 116 -8.22 2.97 -6.71
CA ALA A 116 -8.52 3.58 -5.40
C ALA A 116 -10.04 3.83 -5.19
N GLY A 117 -10.76 4.24 -6.24
CA GLY A 117 -12.21 4.49 -6.19
C GLY A 117 -13.06 3.28 -5.77
N ASP A 118 -12.58 2.06 -6.05
CA ASP A 118 -13.30 0.82 -5.73
C ASP A 118 -13.08 0.39 -4.26
N ILE A 119 -12.09 0.98 -3.60
CA ILE A 119 -11.54 0.49 -2.33
C ILE A 119 -11.54 1.55 -1.22
N GLY A 120 -12.45 2.52 -1.29
CA GLY A 120 -12.72 3.46 -0.20
C GLY A 120 -12.09 4.85 -0.36
N MET A 121 -11.54 5.19 -1.53
CA MET A 121 -10.95 6.53 -1.74
C MET A 121 -11.93 7.69 -1.50
N ARG A 122 -13.23 7.50 -1.80
CA ARG A 122 -14.25 8.52 -1.55
C ARG A 122 -14.36 8.96 -0.09
N GLU A 123 -14.05 8.08 0.86
CA GLU A 123 -13.98 8.48 2.27
C GLU A 123 -12.72 9.31 2.53
N VAL A 124 -11.57 8.86 2.02
CA VAL A 124 -10.29 9.58 2.15
C VAL A 124 -10.40 11.01 1.63
N GLU A 125 -11.03 11.20 0.48
CA GLU A 125 -11.22 12.51 -0.16
C GLU A 125 -12.04 13.50 0.69
N ARG A 126 -12.84 13.04 1.65
CA ARG A 126 -13.60 13.92 2.55
C ARG A 126 -12.73 14.61 3.60
N HIS A 127 -11.50 14.14 3.80
CA HIS A 127 -10.55 14.68 4.77
C HIS A 127 -9.35 15.38 4.10
N LEU A 128 -9.36 15.50 2.77
CA LEU A 128 -8.34 16.22 1.99
C LEU A 128 -8.60 17.73 1.93
#